data_AF-S7Q665-F1
#
_entry.id   AF-S7Q665-F1
#
_cell.length_a   1.000
_cell.length_b   1.000
_cell.length_c   1.000
_cell.angle_alpha   90.00
_cell.angle_beta   90.00
_cell.angle_gamma   90.00
#
_symmetry.space_group_name_H-M   'P 1'
#
loop_
_entity.id
_entity.type
_entity.pdbx_description
1 polymer ?
#
loop_
_entity_poly.entity_id
_entity_poly.type
_entity_poly.pdbx_seq_one_letter_code
_entity_poly.pdbx_strand_id
1 'polypeptide(L)'
;MGLDKIERAAPPISRQFVNYPFLLTQIDSGRPSYVYSDDPKRHMTFRGYISPEDRQVSVSAQFRALDFGMEDCELSMVVPITREGSNFTLANDESAHTIDIWRLSANTAIDAKRLSYSTRPPRSSKVASADVMMGTSFNHHFHCPQDSVHSFELACAPKSPSCHVEWWQNMEGAFSGEPRRFNPRH
;
A
#
# COMPACT_ATOMS: atom_id res chain seq x y z
N MET A 1 -38.28 -10.69 23.80
CA MET A 1 -37.44 -11.60 24.61
C MET A 1 -36.12 -11.81 23.88
N GLY A 2 -34.97 -11.51 24.51
CA GLY A 2 -33.74 -12.27 24.26
C GLY A 2 -32.74 -11.79 23.20
N LEU A 3 -32.44 -10.48 23.12
CA LEU A 3 -31.21 -9.98 22.44
C LEU A 3 -30.42 -8.97 23.29
N ASP A 4 -30.93 -8.67 24.48
CA ASP A 4 -30.39 -7.74 25.48
C ASP A 4 -29.22 -8.31 26.30
N LYS A 5 -28.93 -9.61 26.19
CA LYS A 5 -27.85 -10.30 26.89
C LYS A 5 -26.87 -10.98 25.94
N ILE A 6 -26.11 -10.17 25.20
CA ILE A 6 -24.81 -10.60 24.68
C ILE A 6 -23.77 -10.11 25.67
N GLU A 7 -23.20 -11.01 26.47
CA GLU A 7 -22.03 -10.71 27.28
C GLU A 7 -20.86 -10.36 26.34
N ARG A 8 -20.58 -9.07 26.22
CA ARG A 8 -19.39 -8.59 25.52
C ARG A 8 -18.22 -8.76 26.48
N ALA A 9 -17.24 -9.57 26.09
CA ALA A 9 -15.99 -9.69 26.84
C ALA A 9 -15.40 -8.29 27.06
N ALA A 10 -15.15 -7.95 28.32
CA ALA A 10 -14.48 -6.72 28.74
C ALA A 10 -13.09 -7.09 29.30
N PRO A 11 -12.00 -6.41 28.89
CA PRO A 11 -11.95 -5.31 27.93
C PRO A 11 -12.28 -5.75 26.49
N PRO A 12 -12.72 -4.83 25.61
CA PRO A 12 -12.97 -5.15 24.21
C PRO A 12 -11.72 -5.72 23.56
N ILE A 13 -11.84 -6.90 22.96
CA ILE A 13 -10.76 -7.51 22.18
C ILE A 13 -10.49 -6.59 21.00
N SER A 14 -9.30 -5.98 20.96
CA SER A 14 -8.86 -5.18 19.81
C SER A 14 -8.88 -6.06 18.57
N ARG A 15 -9.66 -5.66 17.56
CA ARG A 15 -9.74 -6.34 16.28
C ARG A 15 -8.95 -5.54 15.28
N GLN A 16 -7.90 -6.15 14.75
CA GLN A 16 -7.11 -5.65 13.65
C GLN A 16 -7.22 -6.64 12.48
N PHE A 17 -7.24 -6.12 11.26
CA PHE A 17 -7.17 -6.89 10.04
C PHE A 17 -6.28 -6.15 9.05
N VAL A 18 -5.57 -6.88 8.19
CA VAL A 18 -4.73 -6.27 7.15
C VAL A 18 -5.53 -6.19 5.87
N ASN A 19 -5.82 -4.97 5.43
CA ASN A 19 -6.50 -4.71 4.17
C ASN A 19 -5.47 -4.45 3.07
N TYR A 20 -5.34 -5.38 2.12
CA TYR A 20 -4.43 -5.19 0.98
C TYR A 20 -5.10 -4.34 -0.11
N PRO A 21 -4.34 -3.46 -0.80
CA PRO A 21 -4.92 -2.59 -1.81
C PRO A 21 -5.41 -3.40 -3.01
N PHE A 22 -6.71 -3.27 -3.30
CA PHE A 22 -7.34 -3.98 -4.42
C PHE A 22 -6.84 -3.49 -5.78
N LEU A 23 -6.23 -2.31 -5.84
CA LEU A 23 -5.46 -1.81 -6.97
C LEU A 23 -4.08 -1.32 -6.50
N LEU A 24 -3.03 -1.81 -7.17
CA LEU A 24 -1.67 -1.27 -7.18
C LEU A 24 -1.22 -1.19 -8.63
N THR A 25 -0.72 -0.03 -9.04
CA THR A 25 -0.23 0.19 -10.42
C THR A 25 0.79 1.32 -10.47
N GLN A 26 1.52 1.42 -11.58
CA GLN A 26 2.59 2.39 -11.82
C GLN A 26 2.06 3.60 -12.61
N ILE A 27 2.58 4.79 -12.29
CA ILE A 27 2.37 6.03 -13.04
C ILE A 27 3.68 6.81 -13.12
N ASP A 28 3.99 7.36 -14.30
CA ASP A 28 5.30 7.96 -14.58
C ASP A 28 5.14 9.37 -15.16
N SER A 29 5.75 10.36 -14.49
CA SER A 29 5.73 11.76 -14.92
C SER A 29 6.53 12.01 -16.20
N GLY A 30 7.55 11.19 -16.48
CA GLY A 30 8.32 11.22 -17.73
C GLY A 30 7.60 10.56 -18.91
N ARG A 31 6.58 9.74 -18.65
CA ARG A 31 5.72 9.11 -19.68
C ARG A 31 4.24 9.41 -19.41
N PRO A 32 3.80 10.68 -19.50
CA PRO A 32 2.56 11.12 -18.88
C PRO A 32 1.28 10.46 -19.41
N SER A 33 1.28 10.01 -20.67
CA SER A 33 0.15 9.32 -21.31
C SER A 33 0.30 7.81 -21.38
N TYR A 34 1.37 7.23 -20.82
CA TYR A 34 1.57 5.79 -20.82
C TYR A 34 0.73 5.14 -19.71
N VAL A 35 0.03 4.06 -20.05
CA VAL A 35 -0.76 3.24 -19.13
C VAL A 35 0.00 1.93 -18.92
N TYR A 36 0.26 1.60 -17.66
CA TYR A 36 0.93 0.35 -17.29
C TYR A 36 -0.07 -0.81 -17.27
N SER A 37 0.42 -2.03 -17.47
CA SER A 37 -0.41 -3.22 -17.30
C SER A 37 -0.87 -3.32 -15.84
N ASP A 38 -2.17 -3.58 -15.63
CA ASP A 38 -2.76 -3.86 -14.33
C ASP A 38 -2.43 -5.28 -13.83
N ASP A 39 -1.86 -6.11 -14.69
CA ASP A 39 -1.46 -7.50 -14.41
C ASP A 39 -0.15 -7.84 -15.15
N PRO A 40 1.01 -7.29 -14.73
CA PRO A 40 2.28 -7.43 -15.44
C PRO A 40 2.93 -8.83 -15.32
N LYS A 41 2.57 -9.63 -14.31
CA LYS A 41 3.06 -11.01 -14.16
C LYS A 41 2.11 -12.07 -14.73
N ARG A 42 1.01 -11.66 -15.39
CA ARG A 42 0.05 -12.57 -16.02
C ARG A 42 0.76 -13.50 -16.99
N HIS A 43 0.63 -14.81 -16.76
CA HIS A 43 1.16 -15.81 -17.67
C HIS A 43 0.09 -16.86 -17.99
N MET A 44 0.18 -17.42 -19.19
CA MET A 44 -0.71 -18.47 -19.64
C MET A 44 -0.15 -19.83 -19.19
N THR A 45 -0.96 -20.62 -18.50
CA THR A 45 -0.68 -22.01 -18.18
C THR A 45 -1.62 -22.94 -18.94
N PHE A 46 -1.34 -24.24 -18.91
CA PHE A 46 -2.23 -25.26 -19.48
C PHE A 46 -3.65 -25.24 -18.89
N ARG A 47 -3.87 -24.66 -17.70
CA ARG A 47 -5.18 -24.54 -17.04
C ARG A 47 -5.85 -23.17 -17.21
N GLY A 48 -5.26 -22.28 -18.01
CA GLY A 48 -5.72 -20.90 -18.21
C GLY A 48 -4.71 -19.86 -17.73
N TYR A 49 -5.13 -18.60 -17.68
CA TYR A 49 -4.28 -17.51 -17.20
C TYR A 49 -4.14 -17.55 -15.68
N ILE A 50 -2.90 -17.45 -15.21
CA ILE A 50 -2.58 -17.19 -13.81
C ILE A 50 -2.04 -15.77 -13.71
N SER A 51 -2.60 -15.01 -12.78
CA SER A 51 -2.18 -13.67 -12.38
C SER A 51 -1.54 -13.81 -10.99
N PRO A 52 -0.20 -13.79 -10.87
CA PRO A 52 0.47 -13.85 -9.57
C PRO A 52 0.03 -12.71 -8.65
N GLU A 53 0.04 -12.96 -7.34
CA GLU A 53 -0.39 -11.98 -6.32
C GLU A 53 0.60 -10.83 -6.11
N ASP A 54 1.85 -11.00 -6.55
CA ASP A 54 2.86 -9.95 -6.57
C ASP A 54 2.40 -8.76 -7.42
N ARG A 55 2.37 -7.57 -6.82
CA ARG A 55 2.03 -6.31 -7.51
C ARG A 55 3.17 -5.29 -7.44
N GLN A 56 3.36 -4.57 -8.54
CA GLN A 56 4.43 -3.60 -8.73
C GLN A 56 4.00 -2.24 -8.14
N VAL A 57 4.74 -1.76 -7.15
CA VAL A 57 4.44 -0.52 -6.42
C VAL A 57 5.25 0.62 -7.05
N SER A 58 4.65 1.50 -7.90
CA SER A 58 5.36 2.68 -8.44
C SER A 58 4.52 3.92 -8.90
N VAL A 59 3.54 4.52 -8.22
CA VAL A 59 2.55 4.02 -7.27
C VAL A 59 1.25 4.80 -7.46
N SER A 60 0.15 4.10 -7.66
CA SER A 60 -1.17 4.49 -7.19
C SER A 60 -1.78 3.29 -6.49
N ALA A 61 -2.07 3.43 -5.19
CA ALA A 61 -2.65 2.39 -4.35
C ALA A 61 -4.09 2.75 -3.99
N GLN A 62 -5.00 1.78 -4.01
CA GLN A 62 -6.39 2.00 -3.63
C GLN A 62 -6.92 0.88 -2.72
N PHE A 63 -7.57 1.30 -1.62
CA PHE A 63 -8.13 0.47 -0.57
C PHE A 63 -9.60 0.83 -0.35
N ARG A 64 -10.39 -0.09 0.20
CA ARG A 64 -11.79 0.17 0.62
C ARG A 64 -11.99 -0.25 2.06
N ALA A 65 -12.45 0.66 2.92
CA ALA A 65 -12.77 0.37 4.31
C ALA A 65 -14.21 -0.16 4.39
N LEU A 66 -14.40 -1.47 4.51
CA LEU A 66 -15.72 -2.10 4.46
C LEU A 66 -16.40 -2.24 5.84
N ASP A 67 -15.59 -2.42 6.88
CA ASP A 67 -16.06 -2.87 8.19
C ASP A 67 -16.51 -1.74 9.13
N PHE A 68 -17.68 -1.91 9.72
CA PHE A 68 -18.22 -0.99 10.72
C PHE A 68 -17.43 -1.04 12.03
N GLY A 69 -17.08 0.13 12.57
CA GLY A 69 -16.38 0.25 13.85
C GLY A 69 -14.86 0.05 13.79
N MET A 70 -14.26 0.02 12.60
CA MET A 70 -12.81 0.00 12.39
C MET A 70 -12.35 1.25 11.60
N GLU A 71 -12.76 2.43 12.10
CA GLU A 71 -12.59 3.73 11.42
C GLU A 71 -11.28 4.47 11.76
N ASP A 72 -10.39 3.84 12.53
CA ASP A 72 -8.99 4.23 12.72
C ASP A 72 -8.14 3.27 11.88
N CYS A 73 -7.78 3.72 10.67
CA CYS A 73 -6.98 2.94 9.74
C CYS A 73 -5.50 3.31 9.85
N GLU A 74 -4.62 2.33 9.75
CA GLU A 74 -3.19 2.56 9.54
C GLU A 74 -2.82 2.26 8.08
N LEU A 75 -2.13 3.20 7.42
CA LEU A 75 -1.44 2.96 6.16
C LEU A 75 -0.03 2.47 6.49
N SER A 76 0.21 1.18 6.34
CA SER A 76 1.52 0.54 6.56
C SER A 76 2.18 0.20 5.21
N MET A 77 3.45 0.57 5.04
CA MET A 77 4.29 0.16 3.90
C MET A 77 5.61 -0.42 4.41
N VAL A 78 6.12 -1.43 3.72
CA VAL A 78 7.37 -2.11 4.04
C VAL A 78 8.21 -2.20 2.77
N VAL A 79 9.45 -1.70 2.84
CA VAL A 79 10.46 -1.83 1.80
C VAL A 79 11.29 -3.09 2.12
N PRO A 80 11.39 -4.07 1.21
CA PRO A 80 12.09 -5.33 1.48
C PRO A 80 13.60 -5.11 1.73
N ILE A 81 14.20 -6.06 2.46
CA ILE A 81 15.64 -6.08 2.78
C ILE A 81 16.44 -6.80 1.68
N THR A 82 15.84 -7.82 1.05
CA THR A 82 16.49 -8.68 0.05
C THR A 82 16.30 -8.17 -1.38
N ARG A 83 17.36 -8.24 -2.18
CA ARG A 83 17.33 -7.94 -3.64
C ARG A 83 16.86 -9.13 -4.50
N GLU A 84 16.68 -10.31 -3.92
CA GLU A 84 16.22 -11.49 -4.66
C GLU A 84 14.71 -11.45 -4.89
N GLY A 85 14.27 -11.61 -6.15
CA GLY A 85 12.87 -11.69 -6.55
C GLY A 85 12.15 -10.35 -6.75
N SER A 86 12.56 -9.28 -6.05
CA SER A 86 12.06 -7.92 -6.27
C SER A 86 13.08 -7.05 -6.99
N ASN A 87 12.71 -6.46 -8.13
CA ASN A 87 13.49 -5.44 -8.84
C ASN A 87 13.52 -4.11 -8.07
N PHE A 88 14.13 -4.11 -6.89
CA PHE A 88 14.29 -2.92 -6.06
C PHE A 88 15.35 -2.00 -6.65
N THR A 89 14.93 -1.15 -7.58
CA THR A 89 15.81 -0.19 -8.24
C THR A 89 15.76 1.15 -7.50
N LEU A 90 16.18 1.12 -6.24
CA LEU A 90 16.71 2.32 -5.57
C LEU A 90 18.03 2.66 -6.28
N ALA A 91 18.31 3.95 -6.50
CA ALA A 91 19.27 4.38 -7.51
C ALA A 91 20.76 4.22 -7.10
N ASN A 92 21.22 2.97 -6.92
CA ASN A 92 22.58 2.49 -6.63
C ASN A 92 23.33 3.07 -5.42
N ASP A 93 22.92 4.20 -4.85
CA ASP A 93 23.49 4.75 -3.63
C ASP A 93 22.90 4.07 -2.38
N GLU A 94 23.72 3.92 -1.34
CA GLU A 94 23.31 3.53 0.02
C GLU A 94 22.51 4.64 0.74
N SER A 95 22.10 5.68 0.01
CA SER A 95 21.41 6.85 0.52
C SER A 95 19.90 6.63 0.64
N ALA A 96 19.30 7.15 1.72
CA ALA A 96 17.85 7.18 1.84
C ALA A 96 17.25 8.22 0.87
N HIS A 97 16.25 7.83 0.09
CA HIS A 97 15.51 8.73 -0.78
C HIS A 97 14.23 9.19 -0.10
N THR A 98 13.87 10.47 -0.21
CA THR A 98 12.58 10.92 0.33
C THR A 98 11.46 10.75 -0.69
N ILE A 99 10.42 10.03 -0.26
CA ILE A 99 9.11 10.05 -0.92
C ILE A 99 8.11 10.88 -0.12
N ASP A 100 7.17 11.47 -0.84
CA ASP A 100 5.97 12.08 -0.30
C ASP A 100 4.78 11.16 -0.58
N ILE A 101 4.00 10.86 0.46
CA ILE A 101 2.73 10.13 0.36
C ILE A 101 1.62 11.17 0.21
N TRP A 102 0.84 11.07 -0.85
CA TRP A 102 -0.28 11.96 -1.16
C TRP A 102 -1.59 11.19 -1.15
N ARG A 103 -2.63 11.75 -0.53
CA ARG A 103 -4.00 11.29 -0.71
C ARG A 103 -4.50 11.82 -2.05
N LEU A 104 -5.20 10.99 -2.80
CA LEU A 104 -5.81 11.36 -4.08
C LEU A 104 -7.31 11.62 -3.90
N SER A 105 -7.84 12.54 -4.72
CA SER A 105 -9.27 12.88 -4.78
C SER A 105 -10.07 11.87 -5.62
N ALA A 106 -10.02 10.59 -5.23
CA ALA A 106 -10.83 9.53 -5.80
C ALA A 106 -11.75 8.91 -4.73
N ASN A 107 -13.06 9.05 -4.94
CA ASN A 107 -14.12 8.46 -4.12
C ASN A 107 -14.71 7.17 -4.73
N THR A 108 -14.22 6.76 -5.89
CA THR A 108 -14.66 5.58 -6.66
C THR A 108 -13.45 4.75 -7.11
N ALA A 109 -13.70 3.51 -7.52
CA ALA A 109 -12.65 2.62 -8.03
C ALA A 109 -11.96 3.23 -9.26
N ILE A 110 -10.63 3.28 -9.25
CA ILE A 110 -9.82 3.79 -10.36
C ILE A 110 -9.78 2.73 -11.48
N ASP A 111 -10.08 3.14 -12.71
CA ASP A 111 -9.92 2.30 -13.90
C ASP A 111 -8.43 2.21 -14.29
N ALA A 112 -7.78 1.13 -13.86
CA ALA A 112 -6.37 0.87 -14.11
C ALA A 112 -6.01 0.87 -15.61
N LYS A 113 -6.93 0.45 -16.50
CA LYS A 113 -6.72 0.38 -17.96
C LYS A 113 -6.72 1.75 -18.64
N ARG A 114 -7.04 2.79 -17.89
CA ARG A 114 -7.03 4.19 -18.33
C ARG A 114 -6.15 5.08 -17.47
N LEU A 115 -5.49 4.51 -16.45
CA LEU A 115 -4.65 5.25 -15.52
C LEU A 115 -3.27 5.49 -16.10
N SER A 116 -2.98 6.76 -16.35
CA SER A 116 -1.65 7.30 -16.64
C SER A 116 -1.37 8.43 -15.64
N TYR A 117 -0.16 8.99 -15.68
CA TYR A 117 0.14 10.17 -14.87
C TYR A 117 -0.75 11.38 -15.24
N SER A 118 -1.16 11.51 -16.50
CA SER A 118 -2.04 12.60 -16.98
C SER A 118 -3.52 12.41 -16.64
N THR A 119 -4.00 11.17 -16.49
CA THR A 119 -5.41 10.87 -16.16
C THR A 119 -5.64 10.58 -14.68
N ARG A 120 -4.57 10.53 -13.86
CA ARG A 120 -4.69 10.22 -12.43
C ARG A 120 -5.58 11.23 -11.68
N PRO A 121 -6.32 10.78 -10.65
CA PRO A 121 -7.06 11.69 -9.78
C PRO A 121 -6.09 12.69 -9.11
N PRO A 122 -6.44 13.99 -9.00
CA PRO A 122 -5.51 14.97 -8.46
C PRO A 122 -5.24 14.76 -6.96
N ARG A 123 -4.03 15.11 -6.52
CA ARG A 123 -3.60 15.06 -5.12
C ARG A 123 -4.47 16.02 -4.28
N SER A 124 -5.15 15.50 -3.26
CA SER A 124 -6.00 16.28 -2.37
C SER A 124 -5.22 16.87 -1.19
N SER A 125 -4.30 16.09 -0.62
CA SER A 125 -3.51 16.49 0.55
C SER A 125 -2.26 15.62 0.67
N LYS A 126 -1.20 16.18 1.27
CA LYS A 126 -0.01 15.42 1.65
C LYS A 126 -0.30 14.70 2.98
N VAL A 127 -0.04 13.40 3.02
CA VAL A 127 -0.25 12.53 4.17
C VAL A 127 1.02 12.50 5.03
N ALA A 128 2.18 12.31 4.39
CA ALA A 128 3.48 12.24 5.05
C ALA A 128 4.64 12.44 4.05
N SER A 129 5.84 12.58 4.60
CA SER A 129 7.10 12.28 3.92
C SER A 129 7.79 11.13 4.64
N ALA A 130 8.41 10.22 3.89
CA ALA A 130 9.20 9.12 4.43
C ALA A 130 10.56 9.08 3.72
N ASP A 131 11.64 8.96 4.50
CA ASP A 131 12.97 8.66 3.98
C ASP A 131 13.10 7.14 3.86
N VAL A 132 13.07 6.63 2.62
CA VAL A 132 13.03 5.19 2.30
C VAL A 132 14.40 4.66 1.89
N MET A 133 14.75 3.52 2.47
CA MET A 133 15.90 2.68 2.14
C MET A 133 15.49 1.20 2.31
N MET A 134 16.38 0.25 2.00
CA MET A 134 16.11 -1.19 2.22
C MET A 134 15.77 -1.45 3.69
N GLY A 135 14.69 -2.19 3.94
CA GLY A 135 14.21 -2.49 5.30
C GLY A 135 13.44 -1.36 6.00
N THR A 136 13.21 -0.20 5.36
CA THR A 136 12.33 0.83 5.93
C THR A 136 10.90 0.31 6.04
N SER A 137 10.31 0.40 7.23
CA SER A 137 8.86 0.37 7.43
C SER A 137 8.35 1.78 7.73
N PHE A 138 7.14 2.08 7.28
CA PHE A 138 6.44 3.33 7.56
C PHE A 138 4.96 3.04 7.84
N ASN A 139 4.43 3.68 8.88
CA ASN A 139 3.06 3.56 9.33
C ASN A 139 2.44 4.95 9.50
N HIS A 140 1.17 5.13 9.15
CA HIS A 140 0.45 6.39 9.36
C HIS A 140 -1.05 6.16 9.65
N HIS A 141 -1.50 6.64 10.81
CA HIS A 141 -2.91 6.62 11.20
C HIS A 141 -3.72 7.68 10.46
N PHE A 142 -4.89 7.30 9.94
CA PHE A 142 -5.86 8.18 9.34
C PHE A 142 -7.29 7.71 9.60
N HIS A 143 -8.22 8.66 9.75
CA HIS A 143 -9.63 8.33 9.85
C HIS A 143 -10.19 7.83 8.52
N CYS A 144 -10.86 6.67 8.56
CA CYS A 144 -11.47 5.99 7.42
C CYS A 144 -12.95 5.69 7.72
N PRO A 145 -13.89 6.52 7.22
CA PRO A 145 -15.32 6.25 7.41
C PRO A 145 -15.74 4.90 6.83
N GLN A 146 -16.77 4.27 7.39
CA GLN A 146 -17.31 3.03 6.81
C GLN A 146 -17.73 3.22 5.33
N ASP A 147 -17.45 2.20 4.52
CA ASP A 147 -17.68 2.09 3.07
C ASP A 147 -16.99 3.18 2.22
N SER A 148 -15.88 3.71 2.73
CA SER A 148 -15.05 4.68 2.02
C SER A 148 -14.01 4.00 1.11
N VAL A 149 -13.69 4.68 0.00
CA VAL A 149 -12.56 4.36 -0.86
C VAL A 149 -11.43 5.35 -0.56
N HIS A 150 -10.22 4.82 -0.38
CA HIS A 150 -9.02 5.60 -0.08
C HIS A 150 -7.95 5.34 -1.13
N SER A 151 -7.48 6.40 -1.79
CA SER A 151 -6.43 6.35 -2.81
C SER A 151 -5.19 7.14 -2.39
N PHE A 152 -4.03 6.57 -2.66
CA PHE A 152 -2.73 7.17 -2.33
C PHE A 152 -1.76 7.11 -3.53
N GLU A 153 -0.99 8.19 -3.74
CA GLU A 153 0.15 8.28 -4.66
C GLU A 153 1.43 8.42 -3.83
N LEU A 154 2.46 7.61 -4.13
CA LEU A 154 3.82 7.87 -3.66
C LEU A 154 4.56 8.59 -4.77
N ALA A 155 5.27 9.67 -4.44
CA ALA A 155 6.05 10.44 -5.40
C ALA A 155 7.36 10.91 -4.78
N CYS A 156 8.39 11.15 -5.59
CA CYS A 156 9.62 11.76 -5.11
C CYS A 156 9.35 13.11 -4.45
N ALA A 157 9.91 13.33 -3.26
CA ALA A 157 9.89 14.64 -2.65
C ALA A 157 10.83 15.59 -3.41
N PRO A 158 10.62 16.92 -3.36
CA PRO A 158 11.51 17.89 -4.03
C PRO A 158 12.99 17.82 -3.58
N LYS A 159 13.27 17.28 -2.37
CA LYS A 159 14.63 17.04 -1.87
C LYS A 159 15.32 15.79 -2.45
N SER A 160 14.61 14.97 -3.23
CA SER A 160 15.13 13.76 -3.88
C SER A 160 14.58 13.63 -5.31
N PRO A 161 14.83 14.60 -6.22
CA PRO A 161 14.17 14.67 -7.53
C PRO A 161 14.54 13.51 -8.47
N SER A 162 15.68 12.86 -8.25
CA SER A 162 16.14 11.66 -8.96
C SER A 162 15.76 10.35 -8.27
N CYS A 163 14.78 10.36 -7.36
CA CYS A 163 14.33 9.12 -6.74
C CYS A 163 13.70 8.18 -7.79
N HIS A 164 14.00 6.89 -7.65
CA HIS A 164 13.27 5.84 -8.32
C HIS A 164 12.92 4.84 -7.22
N VAL A 165 11.62 4.61 -7.01
CA VAL A 165 11.16 3.74 -5.93
C VAL A 165 10.13 2.79 -6.53
N GLU A 166 10.60 1.59 -6.79
CA GLU A 166 9.84 0.49 -7.34
C GLU A 166 10.18 -0.75 -6.52
N TRP A 167 9.16 -1.43 -6.01
CA TRP A 167 9.32 -2.75 -5.41
C TRP A 167 8.07 -3.59 -5.56
N TRP A 168 8.20 -4.87 -5.24
CA TRP A 168 7.08 -5.80 -5.18
C TRP A 168 6.71 -5.99 -3.71
N GLN A 169 5.42 -5.84 -3.40
CA GLN A 169 4.88 -6.15 -2.08
C GLN A 169 3.99 -7.38 -2.22
N ASN A 170 4.40 -8.49 -1.62
CA ASN A 170 3.60 -9.71 -1.51
C ASN A 170 2.77 -9.70 -0.21
N MET A 171 1.77 -10.58 -0.13
CA MET A 171 0.97 -10.73 1.08
C MET A 171 1.81 -11.22 2.27
N GLU A 172 2.77 -12.10 2.01
CA GLU A 172 3.59 -12.75 3.06
C GLU A 172 4.61 -11.82 3.72
N GLY A 173 5.16 -10.83 3.00
CA GLY A 173 6.20 -9.93 3.50
C GLY A 173 5.78 -9.08 4.70
N ALA A 174 4.48 -8.75 4.80
CA ALA A 174 3.91 -8.05 5.95
C ALA A 174 3.87 -8.91 7.23
N PHE A 175 3.98 -10.25 7.12
CA PHE A 175 3.95 -11.18 8.26
C PHE A 175 5.32 -11.56 8.79
N SER A 176 6.42 -11.11 8.16
CA SER A 176 7.80 -11.32 8.67
C SER A 176 8.15 -10.49 9.92
N GLY A 177 7.21 -9.65 10.39
CA GLY A 177 7.22 -9.10 11.74
C GLY A 177 6.91 -10.17 12.78
N GLU A 178 7.92 -10.98 13.12
CA GLU A 178 7.83 -12.01 14.14
C GLU A 178 7.26 -11.40 15.45
N PRO A 179 6.17 -11.95 16.03
CA PRO A 179 5.55 -11.36 17.21
C PRO A 179 6.55 -11.45 18.36
N ARG A 180 7.10 -10.29 18.76
CA ARG A 180 8.04 -10.19 19.88
C ARG A 180 7.37 -10.79 21.12
N ARG A 181 7.72 -12.02 21.45
CA ARG A 181 7.23 -12.71 22.65
C ARG A 181 7.64 -11.87 23.85
N PHE A 182 6.68 -11.14 24.41
CA PHE A 182 6.85 -10.48 25.69
C PHE A 182 7.00 -11.61 26.71
N ASN A 183 8.23 -11.82 27.17
CA ASN A 183 8.56 -12.87 28.12
C ASN A 183 8.61 -12.23 29.52
N PRO A 184 7.52 -12.27 30.32
CA PRO A 184 7.57 -11.79 31.69
C PRO A 184 8.49 -12.71 32.48
N ARG A 185 9.68 -12.24 32.83
CA ARG A 185 10.54 -12.93 33.79
C ARG A 185 9.87 -12.83 35.16
N HIS A 186 9.67 -13.99 35.79
CA HIS A 186 9.56 -14.11 37.24
C HIS A 186 10.95 -14.04 37.89
#